data_AF-A0A2A4SY48-F1
#
_entry.id   AF-A0A2A4SY48-F1
#
_cell.length_a   1.000
_cell.length_b   1.000
_cell.length_c   1.000
_cell.angle_alpha   90.00
_cell.angle_beta   90.00
_cell.angle_gamma   90.00
#
_symmetry.space_group_name_H-M   'P 1'
#
loop_
_entity.id
_entity.type
_entity.pdbx_description
1 polymer ?
#
loop_
_entity_poly.entity_id
_entity_poly.type
_entity_poly.pdbx_seq_one_letter_code
_entity_poly.pdbx_strand_id
1 'polypeptide(L)'
;MKLSFSDTALDILFDIYDFLYERKEKLKIFGIIVLLGMGAGLVSAKVLPTTDITTISLIEDEYEQAVQQLASQQEEELHAAAEKEEEVKAVSEKEEELKKEKEFEKTLTESSLEKVYNEAIGMLNISVCKEQLVGKYITECEDQYWNIQASFQKDPKLCSKIQTEKLQTQCISSTKTTTSVAGINTLDDTEIKQKSEQCMSMKTQVNQNVCWNSLYLSVAIQNGDPLKCEQIKNKDTRANCRDKAKATKDSQLLQLALTNKDQSYCDKIEDQTSLKQCYRDTNPLVFVLSAECDENCLTKKVIENAVKLSDAKVCDGTITETGKRECYDTILKTQALASSNSQLCNSISTPSIKAQCVIPASKDKNPDIIKNQFLSGDRPAPLLGQKLQNPFSASLTGSSDFQSFDNIIANSLSQTTTAKIETHVCAAFKSVDERSQCEDSLILQHALPQKDLQACALIHNNETREYCELEIVQQDAIRAADTAKAQCLLLSTQSAQAKCLNIIGFGTGTPATQAAQTIAPSMEEIEKNSAQDCLIFEDPEDRIACMNELSILQTAE
;
A
#
# COMPACT_ATOMS: atom_id res chain seq x y z
N MET A 1 -64.68 -37.56 56.19
CA MET A 1 -65.15 -36.53 55.26
C MET A 1 -64.29 -36.63 54.02
N LYS A 2 -64.85 -37.04 52.87
CA LYS A 2 -64.14 -37.08 51.59
C LYS A 2 -64.18 -35.67 51.01
N LEU A 3 -63.04 -34.99 50.93
CA LEU A 3 -62.90 -33.76 50.14
C LEU A 3 -62.81 -34.19 48.68
N SER A 4 -63.85 -33.91 47.90
CA SER A 4 -63.79 -33.96 46.44
C SER A 4 -63.05 -32.71 45.96
N PHE A 5 -61.83 -32.88 45.46
CA PHE A 5 -61.22 -31.87 44.59
C PHE A 5 -62.09 -31.76 43.33
N SER A 6 -62.54 -30.56 42.98
CA SER A 6 -63.29 -30.35 41.74
C SER A 6 -62.36 -30.57 40.57
N ASP A 7 -62.80 -31.34 39.57
CA ASP A 7 -62.07 -31.64 38.33
C ASP A 7 -61.47 -30.37 37.65
N THR A 8 -62.11 -29.22 37.86
CA THR A 8 -61.64 -27.89 37.40
C THR A 8 -60.24 -27.50 37.89
N ALA A 9 -59.82 -27.93 39.09
CA ALA A 9 -58.49 -27.60 39.62
C ALA A 9 -57.38 -28.44 38.98
N LEU A 10 -57.74 -29.67 38.54
CA LEU A 10 -56.82 -30.56 37.85
C LEU A 10 -56.60 -30.09 36.40
N ASP A 11 -57.67 -29.63 35.74
CA ASP A 11 -57.60 -29.10 34.37
C ASP A 11 -56.74 -27.83 34.29
N ILE A 12 -56.86 -26.90 35.26
CA ILE A 12 -56.01 -25.70 35.32
C ILE A 12 -54.54 -26.07 35.53
N LEU A 13 -54.24 -27.12 36.30
CA LEU A 13 -52.87 -27.61 36.49
C LEU A 13 -52.29 -28.22 35.22
N PHE A 14 -53.10 -28.92 34.42
CA PHE A 14 -52.68 -29.46 33.13
C PHE A 14 -52.46 -28.36 32.08
N ASP A 15 -53.32 -27.35 32.02
CA ASP A 15 -53.15 -26.22 31.10
C ASP A 15 -51.87 -25.40 31.43
N ILE A 16 -51.56 -25.22 32.71
CA ILE A 16 -50.31 -24.56 33.14
C ILE A 16 -49.09 -25.43 32.81
N TYR A 17 -49.21 -26.75 32.96
CA TYR A 17 -48.12 -27.69 32.64
C TYR A 17 -47.79 -27.67 31.14
N ASP A 18 -48.81 -27.74 30.28
CA ASP A 18 -48.64 -27.73 28.83
C ASP A 18 -48.08 -26.39 28.33
N PHE A 19 -48.56 -25.27 28.90
CA PHE A 19 -48.03 -23.93 28.59
C PHE A 19 -46.55 -23.77 28.95
N LEU A 20 -46.11 -24.35 30.08
CA LEU A 20 -44.72 -24.27 30.52
C LEU A 20 -43.80 -25.26 29.77
N TYR A 21 -44.34 -26.41 29.35
CA TYR A 21 -43.61 -27.41 28.58
C TYR A 21 -43.24 -26.89 27.18
N GLU A 22 -44.14 -26.16 26.52
CA GLU A 22 -43.89 -25.56 25.19
C GLU A 22 -42.74 -24.52 25.20
N ARG A 23 -42.49 -23.85 26.32
CA ARG A 23 -41.43 -22.82 26.44
C ARG A 23 -40.03 -23.36 26.76
N LYS A 24 -39.83 -24.68 26.84
CA LYS A 24 -38.54 -25.34 27.19
C LYS A 24 -37.89 -24.84 28.50
N GLU A 25 -38.63 -24.21 29.41
CA GLU A 25 -38.12 -23.78 30.72
C GLU A 25 -38.22 -24.92 31.75
N LYS A 26 -37.41 -25.98 31.58
CA LYS A 26 -37.48 -27.19 32.42
C LYS A 26 -37.15 -26.98 33.90
N LEU A 27 -36.39 -25.93 34.26
CA LEU A 27 -35.91 -25.70 35.62
C LEU A 27 -36.96 -25.08 36.57
N LYS A 28 -37.94 -24.31 36.07
CA LYS A 28 -38.97 -23.69 36.94
C LYS A 28 -40.08 -24.65 37.37
N ILE A 29 -40.27 -25.75 36.63
CA ILE A 29 -41.30 -26.75 36.88
C ILE A 29 -41.00 -27.54 38.19
N PHE A 30 -39.73 -27.79 38.50
CA PHE A 30 -39.35 -28.51 39.72
C PHE A 30 -39.60 -27.69 41.00
N GLY A 31 -39.36 -26.37 40.96
CA GLY A 31 -39.58 -25.49 42.11
C GLY A 31 -41.06 -25.37 42.51
N ILE A 32 -41.97 -25.30 41.53
CA ILE A 32 -43.41 -25.17 41.80
C ILE A 32 -44.02 -26.49 42.31
N ILE A 33 -43.56 -27.64 41.82
CA ILE A 33 -44.03 -28.96 42.30
C ILE A 33 -43.57 -29.24 43.74
N VAL A 34 -42.37 -28.80 44.12
CA VAL A 34 -41.89 -28.93 45.52
C VAL A 34 -42.67 -28.01 46.47
N LEU A 35 -42.99 -26.78 46.04
CA LEU A 35 -43.82 -25.85 46.82
C LEU A 35 -45.26 -26.36 47.02
N LEU A 36 -45.86 -26.99 46.00
CA LEU A 36 -47.20 -27.58 46.12
C LEU A 36 -47.22 -28.91 46.89
N GLY A 37 -46.12 -29.69 46.83
CA GLY A 37 -45.96 -30.93 47.61
C GLY A 37 -45.82 -30.70 49.11
N MET A 38 -45.20 -29.58 49.53
CA MET A 38 -45.06 -29.23 50.95
C MET A 38 -46.32 -28.61 51.55
N GLY A 39 -47.22 -28.04 50.74
CA GLY A 39 -48.49 -27.46 51.19
C GLY A 39 -49.60 -28.46 51.56
N ALA A 40 -49.50 -29.73 51.13
CA ALA A 40 -50.55 -30.73 51.34
C ALA A 40 -50.36 -31.61 52.60
N GLY A 41 -49.31 -31.38 53.39
CA GLY A 41 -48.96 -32.20 54.57
C GLY A 41 -49.46 -31.71 55.93
N LEU A 42 -50.13 -30.56 56.03
CA LEU A 42 -50.49 -29.94 57.31
C LEU A 42 -51.98 -29.54 57.37
N VAL A 43 -52.85 -30.55 57.43
CA VAL A 43 -54.16 -30.37 58.09
C VAL A 43 -54.44 -31.59 58.96
N SER A 44 -53.87 -31.57 60.17
CA SER A 44 -54.46 -32.27 61.32
C SER A 44 -54.62 -31.26 62.43
N ALA A 45 -55.88 -30.91 62.67
CA ALA A 45 -56.31 -29.97 63.68
C ALA A 45 -55.85 -30.41 65.07
N LYS A 46 -54.98 -29.61 65.68
CA LYS A 46 -54.79 -29.56 67.13
C LYS A 46 -54.34 -28.15 67.53
N VAL A 47 -55.30 -27.42 68.09
CA VAL A 47 -55.17 -26.33 69.07
C VAL A 47 -53.81 -25.62 69.08
N LEU A 48 -53.75 -24.44 68.45
CA LEU A 48 -52.69 -23.45 68.64
C LEU A 48 -52.73 -22.90 70.09
N PRO A 49 -51.63 -22.94 70.85
CA PRO A 49 -51.35 -21.89 71.80
C PRO A 49 -50.80 -20.68 71.03
N THR A 50 -51.06 -19.47 71.53
CA THR A 50 -50.52 -18.21 71.01
C THR A 50 -48.99 -18.25 71.02
N THR A 51 -48.38 -18.56 69.88
CA THR A 51 -46.94 -18.47 69.66
C THR A 51 -46.58 -17.00 69.43
N ASP A 52 -45.60 -16.54 70.19
CA ASP A 52 -45.12 -15.17 70.21
C ASP A 52 -44.47 -14.79 68.86
N ILE A 53 -44.74 -13.57 68.40
CA ILE A 53 -44.42 -13.05 67.05
C ILE A 53 -42.91 -13.13 66.74
N THR A 54 -42.06 -13.15 67.77
CA THR A 54 -40.61 -13.33 67.69
C THR A 54 -40.16 -14.69 67.17
N THR A 55 -41.01 -15.74 67.27
CA THR A 55 -40.65 -17.08 66.77
C THR A 55 -40.86 -17.22 65.27
N ILE A 56 -41.73 -16.38 64.68
CA ILE A 56 -42.00 -16.40 63.24
C ILE A 56 -40.87 -15.71 62.47
N SER A 57 -40.32 -14.60 62.99
CA SER A 57 -39.20 -13.92 62.33
C SER A 57 -37.93 -14.76 62.30
N LEU A 58 -37.69 -15.58 63.33
CA LEU A 58 -36.52 -16.48 63.35
C LEU A 58 -36.62 -17.56 62.27
N ILE A 59 -37.83 -18.05 61.99
CA ILE A 59 -38.06 -19.06 60.95
C ILE A 59 -37.95 -18.43 59.55
N GLU A 60 -38.39 -17.18 59.38
CA GLU A 60 -38.20 -16.44 58.13
C GLU A 60 -36.72 -16.21 57.83
N ASP A 61 -35.92 -15.80 58.82
CA ASP A 61 -34.48 -15.58 58.65
C ASP A 61 -33.72 -16.89 58.34
N GLU A 62 -34.05 -18.00 59.01
CA GLU A 62 -33.45 -19.32 58.73
C GLU A 62 -33.83 -19.85 57.35
N TYR A 63 -35.08 -19.60 56.91
CA TYR A 63 -35.54 -19.98 55.59
C TYR A 63 -34.85 -19.14 54.50
N GLU A 64 -34.72 -17.83 54.70
CA GLU A 64 -34.06 -16.94 53.73
C GLU A 64 -32.57 -17.30 53.59
N GLN A 65 -31.88 -17.61 54.69
CA GLN A 65 -30.50 -18.12 54.65
C GLN A 65 -30.37 -19.46 53.92
N ALA A 66 -31.31 -20.39 54.12
CA ALA A 66 -31.30 -21.68 53.43
C ALA A 66 -31.54 -21.53 51.91
N VAL A 67 -32.43 -20.63 51.51
CA VAL A 67 -32.67 -20.30 50.10
C VAL A 67 -31.44 -19.65 49.47
N GLN A 68 -30.77 -18.76 50.19
CA GLN A 68 -29.58 -18.07 49.70
C GLN A 68 -28.39 -19.03 49.54
N GLN A 69 -28.21 -19.98 50.46
CA GLN A 69 -27.18 -21.04 50.33
C GLN A 69 -27.46 -21.99 49.17
N LEU A 70 -28.73 -22.34 48.93
CA LEU A 70 -29.10 -23.20 47.81
C LEU A 70 -28.88 -22.50 46.47
N ALA A 71 -29.19 -21.20 46.39
CA ALA A 71 -28.94 -20.39 45.20
C ALA A 71 -27.44 -20.28 44.90
N SER A 72 -26.59 -20.05 45.91
CA SER A 72 -25.14 -19.99 45.71
C SER A 72 -24.55 -21.33 45.27
N GLN A 73 -25.05 -22.45 45.80
CA GLN A 73 -24.61 -23.78 45.35
C GLN A 73 -25.01 -24.07 43.90
N GLN A 74 -26.21 -23.66 43.48
CA GLN A 74 -26.62 -23.82 42.08
C GLN A 74 -25.81 -22.96 41.11
N GLU A 75 -25.41 -21.76 41.52
CA GLU A 75 -24.57 -20.88 40.71
C GLU A 75 -23.15 -21.45 40.53
N GLU A 76 -22.59 -22.04 41.60
CA GLU A 76 -21.29 -22.74 41.55
C GLU A 76 -21.33 -23.98 40.64
N GLU A 77 -22.40 -24.79 40.73
CA GLU A 77 -22.58 -25.94 39.85
C GLU A 77 -22.78 -25.54 38.37
N LEU A 78 -23.47 -24.42 38.12
CA LEU A 78 -23.68 -23.90 36.76
C LEU A 78 -22.37 -23.39 36.16
N HIS A 79 -21.54 -22.69 36.94
CA HIS A 79 -20.22 -22.24 36.50
C HIS A 79 -19.29 -23.42 36.21
N ALA A 80 -19.26 -24.43 37.08
CA ALA A 80 -18.46 -25.64 36.86
C ALA A 80 -18.92 -26.45 35.64
N ALA A 81 -20.21 -26.40 35.29
CA ALA A 81 -20.74 -27.02 34.08
C ALA A 81 -20.35 -26.24 32.82
N ALA A 82 -20.39 -24.89 32.86
CA ALA A 82 -19.99 -24.04 31.74
C ALA A 82 -18.49 -24.18 31.40
N GLU A 83 -17.63 -24.26 32.42
CA GLU A 83 -16.18 -24.45 32.24
C GLU A 83 -15.88 -25.80 31.56
N LYS A 84 -16.58 -26.87 31.96
CA LYS A 84 -16.44 -28.18 31.30
C LYS A 84 -16.94 -28.19 29.86
N GLU A 85 -17.98 -27.41 29.54
CA GLU A 85 -18.48 -27.31 28.17
C GLU A 85 -17.45 -26.59 27.26
N GLU A 86 -16.78 -25.57 27.78
CA GLU A 86 -15.71 -24.85 27.08
C GLU A 86 -14.48 -25.75 26.85
N GLU A 87 -14.07 -26.54 27.84
CA GLU A 87 -13.00 -27.53 27.69
C GLU A 87 -13.33 -28.59 26.62
N VAL A 88 -14.55 -29.12 26.63
CA VAL A 88 -15.00 -30.12 25.64
C VAL A 88 -15.02 -29.52 24.23
N LYS A 89 -15.44 -28.27 24.08
CA LYS A 89 -15.44 -27.58 22.79
C LYS A 89 -14.02 -27.39 22.25
N ALA A 90 -13.09 -26.93 23.10
CA ALA A 90 -11.68 -26.76 22.75
C ALA A 90 -10.98 -28.09 22.37
N VAL A 91 -11.34 -29.20 23.03
CA VAL A 91 -10.83 -30.53 22.65
C VAL A 91 -11.38 -30.97 21.30
N SER A 92 -12.68 -30.72 21.02
CA SER A 92 -13.28 -31.10 19.73
C SER A 92 -12.70 -30.32 18.55
N GLU A 93 -12.40 -29.03 18.72
CA GLU A 93 -11.77 -28.19 17.68
C GLU A 93 -10.35 -28.68 17.37
N LYS A 94 -9.56 -29.03 18.41
CA LYS A 94 -8.23 -29.63 18.22
C LYS A 94 -8.25 -31.00 17.54
N GLU A 95 -9.25 -31.84 17.82
CA GLU A 95 -9.39 -33.12 17.13
C GLU A 95 -9.75 -32.95 15.65
N GLU A 96 -10.55 -31.94 15.30
CA GLU A 96 -10.88 -31.64 13.90
C GLU A 96 -9.66 -31.12 13.11
N GLU A 97 -8.85 -30.23 13.72
CA GLU A 97 -7.59 -29.76 13.12
C GLU A 97 -6.60 -30.91 12.88
N LEU A 98 -6.41 -31.78 13.89
CA LEU A 98 -5.52 -32.94 13.78
C LEU A 98 -6.00 -33.93 12.69
N LYS A 99 -7.32 -34.02 12.48
CA LYS A 99 -7.90 -34.87 11.43
C LYS A 99 -7.66 -34.27 10.03
N LYS A 100 -7.80 -32.96 9.87
CA LYS A 100 -7.49 -32.25 8.62
C LYS A 100 -6.01 -32.36 8.26
N GLU A 101 -5.12 -32.24 9.24
CA GLU A 101 -3.67 -32.39 9.05
C GLU A 101 -3.32 -33.81 8.57
N LYS A 102 -3.87 -34.86 9.22
CA LYS A 102 -3.66 -36.25 8.81
C LYS A 102 -4.23 -36.59 7.43
N GLU A 103 -5.36 -35.98 7.06
CA GLU A 103 -5.97 -36.18 5.75
C GLU A 103 -5.17 -35.47 4.65
N PHE A 104 -4.66 -34.27 4.92
CA PHE A 104 -3.76 -33.52 4.04
C PHE A 104 -2.43 -34.27 3.81
N GLU A 105 -1.79 -34.78 4.87
CA GLU A 105 -0.59 -35.63 4.79
C GLU A 105 -0.80 -36.88 3.92
N LYS A 106 -2.02 -37.44 3.93
CA LYS A 106 -2.33 -38.65 3.16
C LYS A 106 -2.52 -38.39 1.65
N THR A 107 -2.93 -37.18 1.28
CA THR A 107 -3.10 -36.75 -0.13
C THR A 107 -1.80 -36.30 -0.79
N LEU A 108 -0.81 -35.85 -0.03
CA LEU A 108 0.48 -35.41 -0.57
C LEU A 108 1.49 -36.55 -0.60
N THR A 109 1.74 -37.09 -1.78
CA THR A 109 2.91 -37.97 -1.98
C THR A 109 4.20 -37.18 -1.77
N GLU A 110 5.27 -37.82 -1.29
CA GLU A 110 6.59 -37.17 -1.11
C GLU A 110 7.05 -36.41 -2.37
N SER A 111 6.72 -36.92 -3.56
CA SER A 111 7.01 -36.27 -4.84
C SER A 111 6.26 -34.95 -5.07
N SER A 112 5.07 -34.78 -4.50
CA SER A 112 4.26 -33.56 -4.61
C SER A 112 4.77 -32.47 -3.65
N LEU A 113 5.10 -32.86 -2.41
CA LEU A 113 5.72 -31.98 -1.40
C LEU A 113 7.06 -31.43 -1.89
N GLU A 114 7.90 -32.27 -2.49
CA GLU A 114 9.20 -31.85 -3.02
C GLU A 114 9.08 -30.85 -4.18
N LYS A 115 8.03 -30.99 -5.01
CA LYS A 115 7.77 -30.03 -6.10
C LYS A 115 7.38 -28.66 -5.56
N VAL A 116 6.41 -28.62 -4.63
CA VAL A 116 5.95 -27.38 -3.98
C VAL A 116 7.08 -26.70 -3.23
N TYR A 117 7.90 -27.48 -2.52
CA TYR A 117 9.10 -27.00 -1.83
C TYR A 117 10.08 -26.31 -2.78
N ASN A 118 10.43 -26.97 -3.90
CA ASN A 118 11.36 -26.40 -4.87
C ASN A 118 10.81 -25.14 -5.56
N GLU A 119 9.49 -25.08 -5.76
CA GLU A 119 8.81 -23.92 -6.32
C GLU A 119 8.82 -22.72 -5.35
N ALA A 120 8.48 -22.95 -4.08
CA ALA A 120 8.51 -21.95 -3.02
C ALA A 120 9.90 -21.30 -2.86
N ILE A 121 10.95 -22.13 -2.83
CA ILE A 121 12.34 -21.65 -2.76
C ILE A 121 12.75 -20.91 -4.03
N GLY A 122 12.38 -21.42 -5.21
CA GLY A 122 12.69 -20.78 -6.49
C GLY A 122 12.02 -19.41 -6.67
N MET A 123 10.82 -19.23 -6.09
CA MET A 123 10.10 -17.96 -6.11
C MET A 123 10.57 -16.99 -5.01
N LEU A 124 11.30 -17.48 -4.00
CA LEU A 124 11.57 -16.74 -2.76
C LEU A 124 10.27 -16.19 -2.16
N ASN A 125 9.28 -17.07 -1.97
CA ASN A 125 8.02 -16.69 -1.35
C ASN A 125 7.79 -17.50 -0.07
N ILE A 126 7.96 -16.85 1.08
CA ILE A 126 7.77 -17.47 2.39
C ILE A 126 6.31 -17.82 2.67
N SER A 127 5.33 -17.16 2.03
CA SER A 127 3.92 -17.52 2.20
C SER A 127 3.65 -18.91 1.65
N VAL A 128 4.25 -19.26 0.51
CA VAL A 128 4.14 -20.61 -0.10
C VAL A 128 4.75 -21.67 0.81
N CYS A 129 5.89 -21.38 1.46
CA CYS A 129 6.50 -22.29 2.45
C CYS A 129 5.54 -22.56 3.63
N LYS A 130 4.82 -21.54 4.10
CA LYS A 130 3.92 -21.64 5.27
C LYS A 130 2.56 -22.25 4.95
N GLU A 131 2.02 -21.95 3.77
CA GLU A 131 0.65 -22.29 3.40
C GLU A 131 0.53 -23.65 2.70
N GLN A 132 1.58 -24.12 2.02
CA GLN A 132 1.49 -25.28 1.12
C GLN A 132 2.39 -26.46 1.51
N LEU A 133 3.22 -26.33 2.53
CA LEU A 133 4.04 -27.42 3.07
C LEU A 133 3.55 -27.80 4.47
N VAL A 134 3.86 -29.03 4.91
CA VAL A 134 3.53 -29.52 6.26
C VAL A 134 4.75 -30.14 6.95
N GLY A 135 4.76 -30.05 8.27
CA GLY A 135 5.78 -30.63 9.14
C GLY A 135 7.20 -30.15 8.81
N LYS A 136 8.14 -31.11 8.71
CA LYS A 136 9.58 -30.83 8.50
C LYS A 136 9.90 -29.98 7.26
N TYR A 137 9.04 -30.02 6.23
CA TYR A 137 9.26 -29.30 4.98
C TYR A 137 9.02 -27.79 5.13
N ILE A 138 8.18 -27.35 6.07
CA ILE A 138 7.99 -25.92 6.37
C ILE A 138 9.30 -25.34 6.90
N THR A 139 9.84 -25.94 7.97
CA THR A 139 11.08 -25.48 8.61
C THR A 139 12.25 -25.49 7.63
N GLU A 140 12.40 -26.55 6.84
CA GLU A 140 13.46 -26.62 5.83
C GLU A 140 13.29 -25.54 4.74
N CYS A 141 12.05 -25.23 4.34
CA CYS A 141 11.75 -24.21 3.33
C CYS A 141 12.01 -22.80 3.87
N GLU A 142 11.55 -22.49 5.07
CA GLU A 142 11.78 -21.22 5.74
C GLU A 142 13.28 -20.98 5.98
N ASP A 143 13.98 -22.00 6.45
CA ASP A 143 15.41 -21.93 6.71
C ASP A 143 16.21 -21.65 5.42
N GLN A 144 15.88 -22.32 4.31
CA GLN A 144 16.51 -22.05 3.02
C GLN A 144 16.13 -20.68 2.46
N TYR A 145 14.87 -20.26 2.61
CA TYR A 145 14.41 -18.93 2.23
C TYR A 145 15.23 -17.84 2.95
N TRP A 146 15.33 -17.91 4.28
CA TRP A 146 16.07 -16.93 5.08
C TRP A 146 17.57 -16.98 4.81
N ASN A 147 18.13 -18.17 4.54
CA ASN A 147 19.52 -18.31 4.11
C ASN A 147 19.78 -17.58 2.79
N ILE A 148 18.90 -17.75 1.79
CA ILE A 148 19.04 -17.05 0.50
C ILE A 148 18.85 -15.54 0.67
N GLN A 149 17.84 -15.10 1.44
CA GLN A 149 17.59 -13.68 1.69
C GLN A 149 18.75 -13.00 2.44
N ALA A 150 19.30 -13.65 3.46
CA ALA A 150 20.47 -13.17 4.19
C ALA A 150 21.69 -13.01 3.27
N SER A 151 21.90 -13.99 2.37
CA SER A 151 23.00 -13.93 1.39
C SER A 151 22.80 -12.82 0.35
N PHE A 152 21.57 -12.66 -0.13
CA PHE A 152 21.20 -11.66 -1.12
C PHE A 152 21.31 -10.23 -0.56
N GLN A 153 20.76 -10.01 0.64
CA GLN A 153 20.76 -8.69 1.29
C GLN A 153 22.07 -8.39 2.05
N LYS A 154 22.97 -9.38 2.17
CA LYS A 154 24.19 -9.31 2.98
C LYS A 154 23.91 -8.94 4.45
N ASP A 155 22.73 -9.28 4.95
CA ASP A 155 22.34 -8.99 6.33
C ASP A 155 22.46 -10.26 7.21
N PRO A 156 23.50 -10.36 8.05
CA PRO A 156 23.67 -11.50 8.95
C PRO A 156 22.54 -11.61 9.99
N LYS A 157 21.77 -10.54 10.25
CA LYS A 157 20.62 -10.61 11.16
C LYS A 157 19.52 -11.51 10.59
N LEU A 158 19.40 -11.61 9.26
CA LEU A 158 18.43 -12.53 8.65
C LEU A 158 18.77 -14.00 8.90
N CYS A 159 20.05 -14.35 9.12
CA CYS A 159 20.43 -15.70 9.52
C CYS A 159 19.87 -16.11 10.88
N SER A 160 19.53 -15.17 11.77
CA SER A 160 18.93 -15.48 13.07
C SER A 160 17.51 -16.07 12.95
N LYS A 161 16.86 -15.87 11.80
CA LYS A 161 15.54 -16.44 11.49
C LYS A 161 15.58 -17.91 11.06
N ILE A 162 16.78 -18.44 10.82
CA ILE A 162 17.00 -19.86 10.50
C ILE A 162 16.95 -20.66 11.81
N GLN A 163 16.05 -21.64 11.88
CA GLN A 163 15.84 -22.49 13.04
C GLN A 163 16.90 -23.59 13.14
N THR A 164 17.37 -24.13 12.00
CA THR A 164 18.42 -25.15 11.98
C THR A 164 19.79 -24.56 12.28
N GLU A 165 20.34 -24.84 13.46
CA GLU A 165 21.63 -24.31 13.95
C GLU A 165 22.79 -24.49 12.96
N LYS A 166 22.85 -25.65 12.27
CA LYS A 166 23.87 -25.92 11.26
C LYS A 166 23.78 -24.95 10.07
N LEU A 167 22.58 -24.71 9.57
CA LEU A 167 22.35 -23.82 8.43
C LEU A 167 22.47 -22.35 8.84
N GLN A 168 22.03 -22.01 10.05
CA GLN A 168 22.24 -20.69 10.66
C GLN A 168 23.74 -20.37 10.75
N THR A 169 24.54 -21.31 11.26
CA THR A 169 26.00 -21.13 11.35
C THR A 169 26.63 -20.94 9.97
N GLN A 170 26.23 -21.75 8.98
CA GLN A 170 26.68 -21.59 7.59
C GLN A 170 26.27 -20.24 6.99
N CYS A 171 25.04 -19.79 7.23
CA CYS A 171 24.53 -18.49 6.80
C CYS A 171 25.37 -17.36 7.40
N ILE A 172 25.62 -17.37 8.71
CA ILE A 172 26.43 -16.36 9.42
C ILE A 172 27.86 -16.33 8.87
N SER A 173 28.47 -17.50 8.67
CA SER A 173 29.81 -17.59 8.08
C SER A 173 29.86 -17.02 6.67
N SER A 174 28.85 -17.33 5.83
CA SER A 174 28.79 -16.88 4.44
C SER A 174 28.47 -15.38 4.27
N THR A 175 27.79 -14.78 5.24
CA THR A 175 27.46 -13.34 5.25
C THR A 175 28.58 -12.50 5.85
N LYS A 176 29.35 -13.04 6.82
CA LYS A 176 30.50 -12.36 7.44
C LYS A 176 31.77 -12.31 6.58
N THR A 177 31.98 -13.23 5.65
CA THR A 177 33.20 -13.24 4.80
C THR A 177 33.21 -12.18 3.70
N THR A 178 32.16 -11.37 3.56
CA THR A 178 32.13 -10.22 2.64
C THR A 178 32.37 -8.91 3.39
N THR A 179 33.62 -8.67 3.82
CA THR A 179 34.06 -7.36 4.33
C THR A 179 34.26 -6.39 3.14
N SER A 180 33.50 -5.30 3.13
CA SER A 180 33.71 -4.04 2.39
C SER A 180 34.11 -4.12 0.90
N VAL A 181 33.12 -4.07 0.00
CA VAL A 181 33.24 -3.31 -1.26
C VAL A 181 31.87 -2.69 -1.55
N ALA A 182 31.80 -1.36 -1.53
CA ALA A 182 30.71 -0.64 -2.19
C ALA A 182 30.90 -0.85 -3.69
N GLY A 183 30.29 -1.90 -4.19
CA GLY A 183 30.40 -2.38 -5.56
C GLY A 183 29.67 -3.71 -5.60
N ILE A 184 28.82 -3.90 -6.60
CA ILE A 184 28.22 -5.19 -6.90
C ILE A 184 29.41 -6.14 -7.10
N ASN A 185 29.79 -6.91 -6.08
CA ASN A 185 30.83 -7.92 -6.20
C ASN A 185 30.23 -9.03 -7.05
N THR A 186 30.36 -8.86 -8.37
CA THR A 186 30.14 -9.91 -9.35
C THR A 186 30.96 -11.11 -8.91
N LEU A 187 30.30 -12.24 -8.71
CA LEU A 187 30.99 -13.53 -8.55
C LEU A 187 31.92 -13.68 -9.75
N ASP A 188 33.23 -13.69 -9.51
CA ASP A 188 34.20 -13.88 -10.57
C ASP A 188 34.14 -15.33 -11.08
N ASP A 189 34.69 -15.59 -12.27
CA ASP A 189 34.63 -16.92 -12.87
C ASP A 189 35.34 -17.99 -12.02
N THR A 190 36.26 -17.59 -11.13
CA THR A 190 36.96 -18.48 -10.19
C THR A 190 36.02 -18.92 -9.06
N GLU A 191 35.27 -18.00 -8.47
CA GLU A 191 34.31 -18.28 -7.40
C GLU A 191 33.12 -19.07 -7.94
N ILE A 192 32.64 -18.76 -9.15
CA ILE A 192 31.62 -19.55 -9.84
C ILE A 192 32.12 -20.98 -10.03
N LYS A 193 33.36 -21.15 -10.50
CA LYS A 193 33.95 -22.48 -10.71
C LYS A 193 34.04 -23.26 -9.39
N GLN A 194 34.55 -22.65 -8.32
CA GLN A 194 34.64 -23.29 -6.99
C GLN A 194 33.26 -23.69 -6.46
N LYS A 195 32.25 -22.81 -6.55
CA LYS A 195 30.88 -23.13 -6.11
C LYS A 195 30.24 -24.21 -6.98
N SER A 196 30.53 -24.23 -8.28
CA SER A 196 30.05 -25.29 -9.18
C SER A 196 30.64 -26.66 -8.82
N GLU A 197 31.93 -26.72 -8.47
CA GLU A 197 32.61 -27.92 -7.99
C GLU A 197 32.01 -28.40 -6.65
N GLN A 198 31.70 -27.46 -5.75
CA GLN A 198 30.97 -27.77 -4.51
C GLN A 198 29.58 -28.35 -4.79
N CYS A 199 28.81 -27.77 -5.72
CA CYS A 199 27.52 -28.33 -6.11
C CYS A 199 27.65 -29.76 -6.65
N MET A 200 28.68 -30.04 -7.47
CA MET A 200 28.93 -31.38 -8.00
C MET A 200 29.35 -32.40 -6.94
N SER A 201 29.92 -31.95 -5.82
CA SER A 201 30.33 -32.83 -4.71
C SER A 201 29.16 -33.32 -3.84
N MET A 202 27.93 -32.82 -4.06
CA MET A 202 26.75 -33.23 -3.29
C MET A 202 26.33 -34.68 -3.59
N LYS A 203 25.85 -35.40 -2.56
CA LYS A 203 25.59 -36.85 -2.61
C LYS A 203 24.47 -37.29 -3.56
N THR A 204 23.47 -36.44 -3.80
CA THR A 204 22.29 -36.80 -4.61
C THR A 204 22.18 -35.91 -5.83
N GLN A 205 21.72 -36.50 -6.94
CA GLN A 205 21.52 -35.77 -8.19
C GLN A 205 20.49 -34.63 -8.04
N VAL A 206 19.50 -34.81 -7.16
CA VAL A 206 18.53 -33.76 -6.82
C VAL A 206 19.22 -32.57 -6.17
N ASN A 207 20.02 -32.79 -5.13
CA ASN A 207 20.72 -31.70 -4.42
C ASN A 207 21.74 -31.00 -5.32
N GLN A 208 22.42 -31.77 -6.20
CA GLN A 208 23.28 -31.20 -7.24
C GLN A 208 22.50 -30.26 -8.15
N ASN A 209 21.35 -30.67 -8.68
CA ASN A 209 20.53 -29.85 -9.58
C ASN A 209 19.98 -28.60 -8.87
N VAL A 210 19.53 -28.70 -7.61
CA VAL A 210 19.04 -27.55 -6.84
C VAL A 210 20.17 -26.54 -6.59
N CYS A 211 21.34 -27.02 -6.16
CA CYS A 211 22.52 -26.19 -5.95
C CYS A 211 22.96 -25.48 -7.25
N TRP A 212 23.02 -26.23 -8.36
CA TRP A 212 23.33 -25.69 -9.68
C TRP A 212 22.34 -24.61 -10.13
N ASN A 213 21.04 -24.89 -10.01
CA ASN A 213 20.01 -23.93 -10.41
C ASN A 213 20.11 -22.64 -9.57
N SER A 214 20.33 -22.76 -8.26
CA SER A 214 20.48 -21.61 -7.36
C SER A 214 21.72 -20.78 -7.67
N LEU A 215 22.87 -21.44 -7.93
CA LEU A 215 24.11 -20.77 -8.30
C LEU A 215 23.94 -19.96 -9.59
N TYR A 216 23.46 -20.58 -10.66
CA TYR A 216 23.33 -19.90 -11.95
C TYR A 216 22.22 -18.86 -11.98
N LEU A 217 21.13 -19.07 -11.23
CA LEU A 217 20.12 -18.04 -11.00
C LEU A 217 20.74 -16.80 -10.37
N SER A 218 21.48 -16.98 -9.28
CA SER A 218 22.10 -15.87 -8.55
C SER A 218 23.12 -15.12 -9.40
N VAL A 219 23.99 -15.86 -10.11
CA VAL A 219 25.02 -15.27 -10.97
C VAL A 219 24.40 -14.53 -12.16
N ALA A 220 23.40 -15.12 -12.82
CA ALA A 220 22.73 -14.49 -13.95
C ALA A 220 22.04 -13.18 -13.54
N ILE A 221 21.34 -13.18 -12.40
CA ILE A 221 20.65 -12.00 -11.88
C ILE A 221 21.68 -10.93 -11.48
N GLN A 222 22.67 -11.27 -10.65
CA GLN A 222 23.67 -10.29 -10.18
C GLN A 222 24.43 -9.63 -11.34
N ASN A 223 24.77 -10.40 -12.37
CA ASN A 223 25.51 -9.89 -13.51
C ASN A 223 24.63 -9.31 -14.62
N GLY A 224 23.30 -9.39 -14.50
CA GLY A 224 22.38 -9.01 -15.57
C GLY A 224 22.59 -9.81 -16.86
N ASP A 225 23.01 -11.08 -16.76
CA ASP A 225 23.36 -11.92 -17.91
C ASP A 225 22.35 -13.07 -18.10
N PRO A 226 21.32 -12.88 -18.95
CA PRO A 226 20.31 -13.90 -19.18
C PRO A 226 20.86 -15.16 -19.88
N LEU A 227 22.05 -15.13 -20.48
CA LEU A 227 22.65 -16.32 -21.10
C LEU A 227 23.09 -17.34 -20.04
N LYS A 228 23.48 -16.89 -18.85
CA LYS A 228 23.84 -17.79 -17.74
C LYS A 228 22.65 -18.61 -17.24
N CYS A 229 21.41 -18.15 -17.47
CA CYS A 229 20.21 -18.91 -17.16
C CYS A 229 20.04 -20.18 -17.99
N GLU A 230 20.71 -20.32 -19.15
CA GLU A 230 20.61 -21.53 -19.97
C GLU A 230 21.19 -22.79 -19.31
N GLN A 231 22.01 -22.60 -18.25
CA GLN A 231 22.54 -23.69 -17.45
C GLN A 231 21.50 -24.29 -16.49
N ILE A 232 20.36 -23.62 -16.29
CA ILE A 232 19.26 -24.08 -15.45
C ILE A 232 18.41 -25.10 -16.22
N LYS A 233 18.37 -26.35 -15.75
CA LYS A 233 17.64 -27.44 -16.42
C LYS A 233 16.13 -27.22 -16.40
N ASN A 234 15.59 -26.78 -15.27
CA ASN A 234 14.15 -26.54 -15.13
C ASN A 234 13.72 -25.39 -16.06
N LYS A 235 12.72 -25.64 -16.91
CA LYS A 235 12.25 -24.68 -17.92
C LYS A 235 11.66 -23.41 -17.29
N ASP A 236 10.86 -23.55 -16.25
CA ASP A 236 10.14 -22.44 -15.63
C ASP A 236 11.10 -21.59 -14.80
N THR A 237 11.98 -22.23 -14.01
CA THR A 237 13.05 -21.53 -13.28
C THR A 237 13.97 -20.77 -14.23
N ARG A 238 14.29 -21.36 -15.39
CA ARG A 238 15.11 -20.71 -16.42
C ARG A 238 14.41 -19.52 -17.08
N ALA A 239 13.10 -19.58 -17.30
CA ALA A 239 12.34 -18.44 -17.81
C ALA A 239 12.36 -17.29 -16.79
N ASN A 240 12.02 -17.57 -15.53
CA ASN A 240 12.06 -16.59 -14.43
C ASN A 240 13.47 -15.99 -14.26
N CYS A 241 14.51 -16.81 -14.33
CA CYS A 241 15.89 -16.35 -14.31
C CYS A 241 16.18 -15.32 -15.40
N ARG A 242 15.75 -15.59 -16.65
CA ARG A 242 15.98 -14.70 -17.79
C ARG A 242 15.31 -13.35 -17.58
N ASP A 243 14.06 -13.36 -17.12
CA ASP A 243 13.29 -12.13 -16.90
C ASP A 243 13.93 -11.29 -15.79
N LYS A 244 14.33 -11.91 -14.67
CA LYS A 244 15.03 -11.22 -13.58
C LYS A 244 16.41 -10.70 -14.00
N ALA A 245 17.20 -11.48 -14.73
CA ALA A 245 18.51 -11.05 -15.22
C ALA A 245 18.39 -9.87 -16.19
N LYS A 246 17.38 -9.88 -17.08
CA LYS A 246 17.07 -8.73 -17.96
C LYS A 246 16.70 -7.48 -17.15
N ALA A 247 15.80 -7.61 -16.18
CA ALA A 247 15.41 -6.49 -15.33
C ALA A 247 16.61 -5.90 -14.56
N THR A 248 17.51 -6.75 -14.05
CA THR A 248 18.75 -6.28 -13.41
C THR A 248 19.68 -5.56 -14.39
N LYS A 249 19.85 -6.09 -15.62
CA LYS A 249 20.64 -5.43 -16.67
C LYS A 249 20.08 -4.06 -17.03
N ASP A 250 18.77 -3.97 -17.21
CA ASP A 250 18.07 -2.71 -17.53
C ASP A 250 18.24 -1.69 -16.39
N SER A 251 18.14 -2.13 -15.13
CA SER A 251 18.41 -1.28 -13.96
C SER A 251 19.87 -0.79 -13.91
N GLN A 252 20.85 -1.64 -14.25
CA GLN A 252 22.27 -1.27 -14.30
C GLN A 252 22.52 -0.26 -15.43
N LEU A 253 21.92 -0.48 -16.61
CA LEU A 253 22.00 0.44 -17.74
C LEU A 253 21.37 1.79 -17.41
N LEU A 254 20.20 1.80 -16.76
CA LEU A 254 19.57 3.02 -16.27
C LEU A 254 20.51 3.78 -15.32
N GLN A 255 21.08 3.09 -14.32
CA GLN A 255 22.01 3.73 -13.38
C GLN A 255 23.25 4.31 -14.08
N LEU A 256 23.83 3.60 -15.05
CA LEU A 256 24.94 4.08 -15.86
C LEU A 256 24.54 5.30 -16.70
N ALA A 257 23.36 5.27 -17.32
CA ALA A 257 22.83 6.38 -18.11
C ALA A 257 22.67 7.63 -17.24
N LEU A 258 22.10 7.49 -16.05
CA LEU A 258 21.88 8.58 -15.10
C LEU A 258 23.19 9.16 -14.55
N THR A 259 24.14 8.28 -14.20
CA THR A 259 25.44 8.66 -13.63
C THR A 259 26.30 9.38 -14.65
N ASN A 260 26.37 8.83 -15.87
CA ASN A 260 27.21 9.39 -16.94
C ASN A 260 26.49 10.46 -17.76
N LYS A 261 25.18 10.67 -17.53
CA LYS A 261 24.31 11.54 -18.35
C LYS A 261 24.40 11.21 -19.85
N ASP A 262 24.46 9.92 -20.17
CA ASP A 262 24.67 9.42 -21.53
C ASP A 262 23.46 8.61 -21.99
N GLN A 263 22.72 9.17 -22.95
CA GLN A 263 21.52 8.57 -23.54
C GLN A 263 21.79 7.28 -24.32
N SER A 264 23.03 7.03 -24.76
CA SER A 264 23.36 5.79 -25.49
C SER A 264 23.22 4.53 -24.63
N TYR A 265 23.16 4.67 -23.30
CA TYR A 265 22.79 3.58 -22.40
C TYR A 265 21.28 3.35 -22.34
N CYS A 266 20.45 4.40 -22.53
CA CYS A 266 19.00 4.26 -22.61
C CYS A 266 18.60 3.40 -23.82
N ASP A 267 19.24 3.58 -24.98
CA ASP A 267 18.99 2.80 -26.20
C ASP A 267 19.16 1.27 -26.00
N LYS A 268 19.84 0.84 -24.93
CA LYS A 268 20.13 -0.56 -24.62
C LYS A 268 19.14 -1.18 -23.63
N ILE A 269 18.24 -0.39 -23.04
CA ILE A 269 17.22 -0.84 -22.10
C ILE A 269 16.06 -1.47 -22.87
N GLU A 270 15.71 -2.72 -22.56
CA GLU A 270 14.60 -3.43 -23.21
C GLU A 270 13.24 -3.09 -22.57
N ASP A 271 13.20 -2.95 -21.24
CA ASP A 271 12.00 -2.59 -20.49
C ASP A 271 11.50 -1.19 -20.83
N GLN A 272 10.26 -1.10 -21.32
CA GLN A 272 9.68 0.16 -21.79
C GLN A 272 9.48 1.20 -20.69
N THR A 273 9.22 0.76 -19.45
CA THR A 273 9.03 1.66 -18.31
C THR A 273 10.35 2.31 -17.93
N SER A 274 11.39 1.50 -17.76
CA SER A 274 12.76 1.93 -17.45
C SER A 274 13.37 2.76 -18.59
N LEU A 275 13.06 2.43 -19.85
CA LEU A 275 13.50 3.18 -21.03
C LEU A 275 12.95 4.62 -21.01
N LYS A 276 11.63 4.77 -20.78
CA LYS A 276 10.99 6.09 -20.69
C LYS A 276 11.57 6.90 -19.54
N GLN A 277 11.74 6.26 -18.38
CA GLN A 277 12.39 6.88 -17.22
C GLN A 277 13.82 7.35 -17.54
N CYS A 278 14.58 6.52 -18.24
CA CYS A 278 15.96 6.82 -18.63
C CYS A 278 16.05 8.09 -19.48
N TYR A 279 15.29 8.19 -20.59
CA TYR A 279 15.35 9.38 -21.44
C TYR A 279 14.86 10.64 -20.73
N ARG A 280 13.86 10.53 -19.85
CA ARG A 280 13.37 11.65 -19.05
C ARG A 280 14.47 12.22 -18.17
N ASP A 281 15.19 11.37 -17.46
CA ASP A 281 16.14 11.81 -16.42
C ASP A 281 17.57 12.04 -16.94
N THR A 282 17.91 11.48 -18.11
CA THR A 282 19.19 11.72 -18.79
C THR A 282 19.16 12.89 -19.74
N ASN A 283 17.98 13.34 -20.19
CA ASN A 283 17.89 14.55 -21.00
C ASN A 283 18.20 15.77 -20.11
N PRO A 284 19.36 16.45 -20.31
CA PRO A 284 19.80 17.53 -19.43
C PRO A 284 18.82 18.71 -19.42
N LEU A 285 18.05 18.89 -20.51
CA LEU A 285 16.99 19.90 -20.56
C LEU A 285 15.81 19.50 -19.67
N VAL A 286 15.39 18.24 -19.65
CA VAL A 286 14.24 17.82 -18.83
C VAL A 286 14.61 17.86 -17.34
N PHE A 287 15.80 17.39 -16.97
CA PHE A 287 16.24 17.35 -15.57
C PHE A 287 16.36 18.75 -14.92
N VAL A 288 16.93 19.73 -15.63
CA VAL A 288 17.03 21.11 -15.12
C VAL A 288 15.64 21.74 -15.00
N LEU A 289 14.73 21.40 -15.93
CA LEU A 289 13.42 22.02 -15.98
C LEU A 289 12.41 21.37 -15.02
N SER A 290 12.55 20.08 -14.70
CA SER A 290 11.63 19.36 -13.79
C SER A 290 11.79 19.75 -12.32
N ALA A 291 12.94 20.30 -11.93
CA ALA A 291 13.15 20.81 -10.57
C ALA A 291 12.44 22.17 -10.33
N GLU A 292 12.07 22.88 -11.39
CA GLU A 292 11.52 24.24 -11.32
C GLU A 292 10.06 24.33 -11.74
N CYS A 293 9.46 23.26 -12.26
CA CYS A 293 8.19 23.34 -12.99
C CYS A 293 7.29 22.11 -12.83
N ASP A 294 5.98 22.35 -12.79
CA ASP A 294 4.96 21.30 -12.96
C ASP A 294 4.93 20.75 -14.41
N GLU A 295 4.15 19.69 -14.66
CA GLU A 295 4.09 19.02 -15.98
C GLU A 295 3.72 19.98 -17.13
N ASN A 296 2.85 20.97 -16.86
CA ASN A 296 2.41 21.94 -17.86
C ASN A 296 3.53 22.95 -18.18
N CYS A 297 4.22 23.46 -17.17
CA CYS A 297 5.39 24.33 -17.37
C CYS A 297 6.52 23.57 -18.08
N LEU A 298 6.78 22.31 -17.69
CA LEU A 298 7.81 21.48 -18.31
C LEU A 298 7.53 21.28 -19.80
N THR A 299 6.30 20.90 -20.14
CA THR A 299 5.86 20.73 -21.54
C THR A 299 6.09 22.01 -22.33
N LYS A 300 5.69 23.16 -21.79
CA LYS A 300 5.88 24.45 -22.45
C LYS A 300 7.36 24.79 -22.68
N LYS A 301 8.23 24.62 -21.69
CA LYS A 301 9.68 24.88 -21.83
C LYS A 301 10.35 23.90 -22.79
N VAL A 302 9.93 22.63 -22.83
CA VAL A 302 10.42 21.65 -23.82
C VAL A 302 10.02 22.07 -25.23
N ILE A 303 8.77 22.50 -25.44
CA ILE A 303 8.31 23.04 -26.73
C ILE A 303 9.15 24.26 -27.14
N GLU A 304 9.34 25.23 -26.24
CA GLU A 304 10.13 26.44 -26.51
C GLU A 304 11.56 26.10 -26.95
N ASN A 305 12.22 25.15 -26.28
CA ASN A 305 13.57 24.72 -26.64
C ASN A 305 13.61 23.93 -27.95
N ALA A 306 12.66 23.02 -28.17
CA ALA A 306 12.60 22.22 -29.38
C ALA A 306 12.38 23.11 -30.62
N VAL A 307 11.55 24.15 -30.50
CA VAL A 307 11.35 25.19 -31.53
C VAL A 307 12.62 25.99 -31.76
N LYS A 308 13.28 26.46 -30.69
CA LYS A 308 14.53 27.25 -30.77
C LYS A 308 15.66 26.48 -31.45
N LEU A 309 15.76 25.18 -31.19
CA LEU A 309 16.77 24.29 -31.79
C LEU A 309 16.34 23.74 -33.15
N SER A 310 15.04 23.83 -33.50
CA SER A 310 14.45 23.15 -34.65
C SER A 310 14.74 21.64 -34.69
N ASP A 311 14.89 21.01 -33.52
CA ASP A 311 15.18 19.58 -33.38
C ASP A 311 13.97 18.87 -32.78
N ALA A 312 13.35 18.02 -33.59
CA ALA A 312 12.16 17.29 -33.23
C ALA A 312 12.42 16.22 -32.15
N LYS A 313 13.67 15.75 -32.00
CA LYS A 313 14.05 14.78 -30.96
C LYS A 313 13.90 15.33 -29.55
N VAL A 314 13.96 16.66 -29.39
CA VAL A 314 13.75 17.31 -28.09
C VAL A 314 12.31 17.09 -27.60
N CYS A 315 11.34 16.94 -28.52
CA CYS A 315 9.95 16.65 -28.18
C CYS A 315 9.75 15.26 -27.54
N ASP A 316 10.67 14.31 -27.73
CA ASP A 316 10.60 13.01 -27.08
C ASP A 316 10.81 13.09 -25.56
N GLY A 317 11.29 14.23 -25.05
CA GLY A 317 11.40 14.51 -23.61
C GLY A 317 10.12 15.04 -22.95
N THR A 318 9.01 15.19 -23.70
CA THR A 318 7.71 15.55 -23.10
C THR A 318 7.08 14.33 -22.41
N ILE A 319 6.40 14.56 -21.28
CA ILE A 319 5.87 13.48 -20.43
C ILE A 319 4.60 12.85 -21.03
N THR A 320 3.75 13.66 -21.68
CA THR A 320 2.45 13.22 -22.20
C THR A 320 2.46 13.13 -23.72
N GLU A 321 1.73 12.16 -24.28
CA GLU A 321 1.54 12.04 -25.74
C GLU A 321 0.90 13.30 -26.36
N THR A 322 0.02 13.95 -25.60
CA THR A 322 -0.57 15.24 -26.00
C THR A 322 0.52 16.32 -26.09
N GLY A 323 1.34 16.49 -25.05
CA GLY A 323 2.44 17.45 -25.05
C GLY A 323 3.48 17.16 -26.14
N LYS A 324 3.76 15.88 -26.40
CA LYS A 324 4.63 15.43 -27.48
C LYS A 324 4.11 15.87 -28.84
N ARG A 325 2.83 15.60 -29.12
CA ARG A 325 2.18 15.99 -30.37
C ARG A 325 2.16 17.50 -30.55
N GLU A 326 1.81 18.26 -29.50
CA GLU A 326 1.83 19.72 -29.52
C GLU A 326 3.23 20.27 -29.80
N CYS A 327 4.28 19.63 -29.27
CA CYS A 327 5.67 19.98 -29.54
C CYS A 327 6.05 19.79 -31.00
N TYR A 328 5.81 18.61 -31.58
CA TYR A 328 6.06 18.34 -32.99
C TYR A 328 5.29 19.31 -33.91
N ASP A 329 4.01 19.54 -33.61
CA ASP A 329 3.15 20.45 -34.36
C ASP A 329 3.62 21.91 -34.28
N THR A 330 4.17 22.34 -33.14
CA THR A 330 4.73 23.70 -32.99
C THR A 330 6.03 23.87 -33.77
N ILE A 331 6.88 22.84 -33.84
CA ILE A 331 8.06 22.84 -34.70
C ILE A 331 7.64 22.91 -36.17
N LEU A 332 6.70 22.06 -36.60
CA LEU A 332 6.16 22.08 -37.96
C LEU A 332 5.58 23.45 -38.32
N LYS A 333 4.80 24.07 -37.41
CA LYS A 333 4.29 25.44 -37.58
C LYS A 333 5.43 26.43 -37.80
N THR A 334 6.46 26.38 -36.96
CA THR A 334 7.59 27.32 -37.05
C THR A 334 8.35 27.15 -38.37
N GLN A 335 8.60 25.91 -38.78
CA GLN A 335 9.23 25.58 -40.06
C GLN A 335 8.37 26.00 -41.24
N ALA A 336 7.06 25.77 -41.18
CA ALA A 336 6.11 26.17 -42.22
C ALA A 336 6.11 27.68 -42.42
N LEU A 337 6.07 28.46 -41.34
CA LEU A 337 6.10 29.92 -41.39
C LEU A 337 7.44 30.45 -41.91
N ALA A 338 8.56 29.88 -41.45
CA ALA A 338 9.90 30.29 -41.89
C ALA A 338 10.14 29.98 -43.39
N SER A 339 9.69 28.82 -43.86
CA SER A 339 9.82 28.39 -45.26
C SER A 339 8.72 28.92 -46.18
N SER A 340 7.64 29.46 -45.61
CA SER A 340 6.40 29.78 -46.31
C SER A 340 5.84 28.58 -47.10
N ASN A 341 5.80 27.38 -46.49
CA ASN A 341 5.31 26.14 -47.09
C ASN A 341 3.98 25.69 -46.47
N SER A 342 2.87 25.84 -47.20
CA SER A 342 1.53 25.53 -46.68
C SER A 342 1.30 24.04 -46.46
N GLN A 343 2.05 23.16 -47.12
CA GLN A 343 1.95 21.71 -46.91
C GLN A 343 2.39 21.33 -45.49
N LEU A 344 3.40 21.99 -44.94
CA LEU A 344 3.82 21.75 -43.56
C LEU A 344 2.74 22.17 -42.55
N CYS A 345 2.02 23.27 -42.80
CA CYS A 345 0.85 23.65 -41.99
C CYS A 345 -0.27 22.59 -42.07
N ASN A 346 -0.46 21.96 -43.23
CA ASN A 346 -1.47 20.93 -43.41
C ASN A 346 -1.17 19.64 -42.64
N SER A 347 0.11 19.33 -42.44
CA SER A 347 0.60 18.19 -41.64
C SER A 347 0.42 18.37 -40.14
N ILE A 348 0.09 19.57 -39.66
CA ILE A 348 -0.19 19.83 -38.23
C ILE A 348 -1.49 19.12 -37.85
N SER A 349 -1.40 18.31 -36.80
CA SER A 349 -2.52 17.48 -36.32
C SER A 349 -3.40 18.18 -35.27
N THR A 350 -2.80 19.05 -34.45
CA THR A 350 -3.46 19.76 -33.35
C THR A 350 -4.26 20.94 -33.89
N PRO A 351 -5.60 20.97 -33.75
CA PRO A 351 -6.45 21.98 -34.41
C PRO A 351 -6.12 23.42 -34.02
N SER A 352 -5.83 23.67 -32.75
CA SER A 352 -5.49 25.01 -32.23
C SER A 352 -4.18 25.53 -32.82
N ILE A 353 -3.16 24.68 -32.97
CA ILE A 353 -1.87 25.03 -33.59
C ILE A 353 -2.03 25.21 -35.11
N LYS A 354 -2.81 24.33 -35.75
CA LYS A 354 -3.11 24.39 -37.19
C LYS A 354 -3.78 25.71 -37.56
N ALA A 355 -4.76 26.15 -36.77
CA ALA A 355 -5.44 27.43 -36.98
C ALA A 355 -4.50 28.65 -36.90
N GLN A 356 -3.39 28.53 -36.17
CA GLN A 356 -2.37 29.57 -36.06
C GLN A 356 -1.30 29.50 -37.18
N CYS A 357 -1.32 28.46 -38.01
CA CYS A 357 -0.38 28.27 -39.12
C CYS A 357 -1.00 28.82 -40.42
N VAL A 358 -1.07 30.14 -40.54
CA VAL A 358 -1.64 30.82 -41.71
C VAL A 358 -0.52 31.36 -42.58
N ILE A 359 -0.31 30.78 -43.75
CA ILE A 359 0.64 31.27 -44.76
C ILE A 359 -0.13 32.16 -45.74
N PRO A 360 0.23 33.45 -45.89
CA PRO A 360 -0.39 34.30 -46.88
C PRO A 360 -0.19 33.72 -48.28
N ALA A 361 -1.26 33.58 -49.05
CA ALA A 361 -1.22 32.99 -50.39
C ALA A 361 -0.19 33.64 -51.33
N SER A 362 0.14 34.93 -51.11
CA SER A 362 1.15 35.66 -51.87
C SER A 362 2.60 35.26 -51.57
N LYS A 363 2.85 34.47 -50.52
CA LYS A 363 4.18 34.05 -50.08
C LYS A 363 4.40 32.55 -50.17
N ASP A 364 3.39 31.76 -50.53
CA ASP A 364 3.55 30.32 -50.67
C ASP A 364 4.55 30.03 -51.79
N LYS A 365 5.72 29.51 -51.43
CA LYS A 365 6.79 29.23 -52.40
C LYS A 365 6.62 27.87 -53.08
N ASN A 366 5.53 27.16 -52.80
CA ASN A 366 5.26 25.87 -53.42
C ASN A 366 4.72 26.04 -54.86
N PRO A 367 5.51 25.72 -55.90
CA PRO A 367 5.11 25.94 -57.29
C PRO A 367 3.91 25.09 -57.72
N ASP A 368 3.62 23.97 -57.04
CA ASP A 368 2.53 23.06 -57.39
C ASP A 368 1.15 23.59 -56.96
N ILE A 369 1.09 24.42 -55.91
CA ILE A 369 -0.15 25.06 -55.45
C ILE A 369 -0.46 26.30 -56.28
N ILE A 370 0.56 27.09 -56.64
CA ILE A 370 0.40 28.25 -57.53
C ILE A 370 -0.11 27.81 -58.91
N LYS A 371 0.32 26.65 -59.42
CA LYS A 371 -0.18 26.11 -60.70
C LYS A 371 -1.66 25.72 -60.66
N ASN A 372 -2.16 25.23 -59.51
CA ASN A 372 -3.55 24.80 -59.38
C ASN A 372 -4.53 25.93 -59.02
N GLN A 373 -4.06 27.02 -58.41
CA GLN A 373 -4.91 28.20 -58.14
C GLN A 373 -5.17 29.07 -59.38
N PHE A 374 -4.33 29.01 -60.42
CA PHE A 374 -4.53 29.78 -61.66
C PHE A 374 -5.39 29.07 -62.72
N LEU A 375 -5.74 27.79 -62.54
CA LEU A 375 -6.49 27.00 -63.53
C LEU A 375 -7.97 26.77 -63.19
N SER A 376 -8.48 27.33 -62.09
CA SER A 376 -9.91 27.30 -61.77
C SER A 376 -10.53 28.69 -61.97
N GLY A 377 -10.60 29.11 -63.23
CA GLY A 377 -11.47 30.21 -63.63
C GLY A 377 -12.92 29.78 -63.57
N ASP A 378 -13.66 30.29 -62.59
CA ASP A 378 -15.07 30.71 -62.69
C ASP A 378 -15.63 30.99 -61.29
N ARG A 379 -15.68 32.28 -60.89
CA ARG A 379 -16.89 32.94 -60.34
C ARG A 379 -16.65 34.39 -59.89
N PRO A 380 -17.72 35.21 -59.87
CA PRO A 380 -17.62 36.65 -59.94
C PRO A 380 -17.54 37.33 -58.56
N ALA A 381 -17.02 38.55 -58.57
CA ALA A 381 -17.03 39.50 -57.46
C ALA A 381 -18.45 39.84 -56.98
N PRO A 382 -18.58 40.28 -55.71
CA PRO A 382 -19.31 41.52 -55.49
C PRO A 382 -18.68 42.48 -54.46
N LEU A 383 -18.57 43.74 -54.89
CA LEU A 383 -19.01 45.01 -54.30
C LEU A 383 -18.88 45.28 -52.77
N LEU A 384 -18.29 46.45 -52.53
CA LEU A 384 -18.21 47.23 -51.30
C LEU A 384 -19.55 47.43 -50.54
N GLY A 385 -19.45 47.37 -49.21
CA GLY A 385 -19.85 48.45 -48.29
C GLY A 385 -21.21 48.36 -47.61
N GLN A 386 -21.24 48.26 -46.27
CA GLN A 386 -22.00 49.16 -45.39
C GLN A 386 -21.84 48.87 -43.87
N LYS A 387 -21.52 49.95 -43.14
CA LYS A 387 -22.03 50.41 -41.84
C LYS A 387 -22.19 49.47 -40.62
N LEU A 388 -21.40 49.81 -39.59
CA LEU A 388 -21.77 49.96 -38.16
C LEU A 388 -23.25 49.82 -37.79
N GLN A 389 -23.55 48.97 -36.80
CA GLN A 389 -24.40 49.31 -35.64
C GLN A 389 -24.38 48.21 -34.54
N ASN A 390 -24.00 48.62 -33.32
CA ASN A 390 -24.42 48.04 -32.04
C ASN A 390 -25.92 48.29 -31.83
N PRO A 391 -26.63 47.46 -31.02
CA PRO A 391 -27.07 48.00 -29.73
C PRO A 391 -27.25 46.99 -28.54
N PHE A 392 -27.00 47.53 -27.34
CA PHE A 392 -27.71 47.43 -26.05
C PHE A 392 -28.05 46.08 -25.35
N SER A 393 -27.38 45.89 -24.20
CA SER A 393 -27.87 45.88 -22.79
C SER A 393 -29.37 45.73 -22.44
N ALA A 394 -29.68 44.80 -21.52
CA ALA A 394 -30.63 44.88 -20.37
C ALA A 394 -30.57 43.52 -19.61
N SER A 395 -30.16 43.37 -18.34
CA SER A 395 -30.66 43.82 -17.03
C SER A 395 -31.86 43.04 -16.45
N LEU A 396 -31.54 42.16 -15.47
CA LEU A 396 -32.16 41.86 -14.16
C LEU A 396 -33.69 41.92 -13.92
N THR A 397 -34.20 40.87 -13.26
CA THR A 397 -35.15 40.80 -12.11
C THR A 397 -35.43 39.31 -11.85
N GLY A 398 -35.52 38.70 -10.66
CA GLY A 398 -35.64 39.12 -9.26
C GLY A 398 -36.76 38.29 -8.60
N SER A 399 -36.46 37.51 -7.53
CA SER A 399 -37.37 36.93 -6.49
C SER A 399 -36.73 35.63 -5.93
N SER A 400 -36.18 35.54 -4.71
CA SER A 400 -36.72 35.65 -3.34
C SER A 400 -37.52 34.42 -2.87
N ASP A 401 -36.89 33.55 -2.07
CA ASP A 401 -37.53 32.97 -0.87
C ASP A 401 -36.49 32.44 0.13
N PHE A 402 -36.81 32.68 1.40
CA PHE A 402 -35.99 32.55 2.61
C PHE A 402 -36.41 31.27 3.36
N GLN A 403 -35.52 30.29 3.55
CA GLN A 403 -35.67 29.28 4.61
C GLN A 403 -34.31 28.89 5.22
N SER A 404 -34.23 29.04 6.55
CA SER A 404 -33.39 28.33 7.52
C SER A 404 -31.85 28.51 7.46
N PHE A 405 -31.34 29.28 8.43
CA PHE A 405 -29.91 29.57 8.66
C PHE A 405 -29.10 28.39 9.25
N ASP A 406 -29.74 27.29 9.68
CA ASP A 406 -29.04 26.13 10.25
C ASP A 406 -28.48 25.15 9.18
N ASN A 407 -28.78 25.36 7.90
CA ASN A 407 -28.27 24.54 6.78
C ASN A 407 -27.03 25.14 6.07
N ILE A 408 -26.56 26.32 6.49
CA ILE A 408 -25.48 27.03 5.79
C ILE A 408 -24.09 26.58 6.24
N ILE A 409 -23.91 26.10 7.48
CA ILE A 409 -22.59 25.65 7.96
C ILE A 409 -22.25 24.23 7.47
N ALA A 410 -23.24 23.37 7.19
CA ALA A 410 -23.00 22.03 6.63
C ALA A 410 -22.76 22.03 5.10
N ASN A 411 -23.39 22.96 4.35
CA ASN A 411 -23.28 22.99 2.88
C ASN A 411 -22.20 23.92 2.32
N SER A 412 -21.65 24.85 3.12
CA SER A 412 -20.59 25.75 2.64
C SER A 412 -19.18 25.18 2.75
N LEU A 413 -18.98 24.09 3.53
CA LEU A 413 -17.73 23.33 3.52
C LEU A 413 -17.64 22.27 2.41
N SER A 414 -18.75 21.92 1.74
CA SER A 414 -18.75 20.86 0.73
C SER A 414 -18.55 21.34 -0.71
N GLN A 415 -18.59 22.66 -0.99
CA GLN A 415 -18.67 23.16 -2.38
C GLN A 415 -17.37 23.74 -2.93
N THR A 416 -16.33 23.94 -2.12
CA THR A 416 -15.07 24.53 -2.58
C THR A 416 -13.97 23.54 -2.93
N THR A 417 -14.10 22.26 -2.56
CA THR A 417 -13.04 21.25 -2.79
C THR A 417 -13.42 20.11 -3.74
N THR A 418 -14.70 19.97 -4.10
CA THR A 418 -15.11 18.97 -5.11
C THR A 418 -15.03 19.59 -6.51
N ALA A 419 -13.82 19.69 -7.06
CA ALA A 419 -13.67 19.69 -8.51
C ALA A 419 -14.40 18.44 -9.01
N LYS A 420 -15.53 18.62 -9.70
CA LYS A 420 -16.49 17.58 -10.12
C LYS A 420 -15.83 16.23 -10.40
N ILE A 421 -15.72 15.38 -9.38
CA ILE A 421 -15.37 13.98 -9.56
C ILE A 421 -16.52 13.42 -10.40
N GLU A 422 -16.21 12.86 -11.56
CA GLU A 422 -17.20 12.41 -12.54
C GLU A 422 -17.90 11.10 -12.08
N THR A 423 -18.45 11.09 -10.86
CA THR A 423 -19.17 9.95 -10.28
C THR A 423 -20.40 9.56 -11.09
N HIS A 424 -20.88 10.45 -11.96
CA HIS A 424 -21.96 10.16 -12.91
C HIS A 424 -21.66 8.96 -13.83
N VAL A 425 -20.38 8.63 -14.07
CA VAL A 425 -19.98 7.43 -14.84
C VAL A 425 -20.38 6.14 -14.10
N CYS A 426 -20.38 6.15 -12.76
CA CYS A 426 -20.76 5.00 -11.94
C CYS A 426 -22.28 4.76 -11.89
N ALA A 427 -23.10 5.72 -12.33
CA ALA A 427 -24.55 5.56 -12.39
C ALA A 427 -25.00 4.44 -13.36
N ALA A 428 -24.12 4.02 -14.29
CA ALA A 428 -24.38 2.92 -15.22
C ALA A 428 -24.46 1.54 -14.53
N PHE A 429 -23.88 1.39 -13.34
CA PHE A 429 -23.95 0.14 -12.57
C PHE A 429 -25.33 -0.04 -11.94
N LYS A 430 -25.89 -1.24 -12.08
CA LYS A 430 -27.22 -1.58 -11.56
C LYS A 430 -27.18 -2.02 -10.10
N SER A 431 -26.10 -2.67 -9.67
CA SER A 431 -25.89 -3.04 -8.28
C SER A 431 -25.43 -1.82 -7.48
N VAL A 432 -25.95 -1.68 -6.26
CA VAL A 432 -25.53 -0.63 -5.32
C VAL A 432 -24.06 -0.84 -4.92
N ASP A 433 -23.64 -2.09 -4.73
CA ASP A 433 -22.27 -2.41 -4.34
C ASP A 433 -21.27 -2.11 -5.47
N GLU A 434 -21.61 -2.47 -6.71
CA GLU A 434 -20.77 -2.16 -7.88
C GLU A 434 -20.65 -0.64 -8.11
N ARG A 435 -21.75 0.09 -7.89
CA ARG A 435 -21.74 1.56 -7.99
C ARG A 435 -20.86 2.17 -6.91
N SER A 436 -20.99 1.72 -5.65
CA SER A 436 -20.17 2.20 -4.54
C SER A 436 -18.69 1.91 -4.77
N GLN A 437 -18.33 0.71 -5.25
CA GLN A 437 -16.94 0.37 -5.57
C GLN A 437 -16.36 1.23 -6.70
N CYS A 438 -17.17 1.53 -7.72
CA CYS A 438 -16.79 2.43 -8.81
C CYS A 438 -16.55 3.87 -8.28
N GLU A 439 -17.46 4.38 -7.46
CA GLU A 439 -17.36 5.72 -6.87
C GLU A 439 -16.12 5.84 -5.98
N ASP A 440 -15.90 4.87 -5.08
CA ASP A 440 -14.74 4.81 -4.20
C ASP A 440 -13.42 4.75 -4.99
N SER A 441 -13.38 4.00 -6.10
CA SER A 441 -12.21 3.93 -6.98
C SER A 441 -11.90 5.26 -7.68
N LEU A 442 -12.93 5.97 -8.15
CA LEU A 442 -12.78 7.29 -8.78
C LEU A 442 -12.33 8.35 -7.77
N ILE A 443 -12.87 8.31 -6.55
CA ILE A 443 -12.47 9.20 -5.47
C ILE A 443 -11.01 8.94 -5.10
N LEU A 444 -10.61 7.67 -4.94
CA LEU A 444 -9.23 7.28 -4.65
C LEU A 444 -8.24 7.78 -5.72
N GLN A 445 -8.57 7.62 -7.01
CA GLN A 445 -7.75 8.11 -8.12
C GLN A 445 -7.60 9.64 -8.15
N HIS A 446 -8.57 10.37 -7.60
CA HIS A 446 -8.53 11.83 -7.52
C HIS A 446 -7.81 12.33 -6.26
N ALA A 447 -8.07 11.68 -5.12
CA ALA A 447 -7.57 12.08 -3.81
C ALA A 447 -6.05 11.90 -3.69
N LEU A 448 -5.51 10.77 -4.15
CA LEU A 448 -4.08 10.45 -3.99
C LEU A 448 -3.15 11.46 -4.69
N PRO A 449 -3.31 11.80 -5.99
CA PRO A 449 -2.41 12.74 -6.66
C PRO A 449 -2.49 14.17 -6.10
N GLN A 450 -3.67 14.56 -5.60
CA GLN A 450 -3.90 15.90 -5.05
C GLN A 450 -3.60 16.01 -3.56
N LYS A 451 -3.38 14.88 -2.87
CA LYS A 451 -3.20 14.82 -1.42
C LYS A 451 -4.40 15.39 -0.66
N ASP A 452 -5.60 15.14 -1.17
CA ASP A 452 -6.84 15.66 -0.59
C ASP A 452 -7.44 14.66 0.41
N LEU A 453 -7.12 14.84 1.69
CA LEU A 453 -7.70 14.04 2.78
C LEU A 453 -9.23 14.21 2.88
N GLN A 454 -9.79 15.35 2.47
CA GLN A 454 -11.24 15.53 2.47
C GLN A 454 -11.89 14.68 1.40
N ALA A 455 -11.22 14.48 0.25
CA ALA A 455 -11.67 13.56 -0.77
C ALA A 455 -11.60 12.10 -0.28
N CYS A 456 -10.54 11.68 0.42
CA CYS A 456 -10.49 10.33 1.02
C CYS A 456 -11.68 10.05 1.96
N ALA A 457 -12.12 11.07 2.73
CA ALA A 457 -13.26 10.93 3.63
C ALA A 457 -14.60 10.63 2.91
N LEU A 458 -14.69 10.87 1.59
CA LEU A 458 -15.85 10.56 0.76
C LEU A 458 -15.91 9.09 0.31
N ILE A 459 -14.86 8.30 0.56
CA ILE A 459 -14.82 6.86 0.25
C ILE A 459 -15.70 6.09 1.24
N HIS A 460 -16.63 5.28 0.71
CA HIS A 460 -17.61 4.53 1.50
C HIS A 460 -17.01 3.28 2.15
N ASN A 461 -16.18 2.54 1.40
CA ASN A 461 -15.49 1.36 1.91
C ASN A 461 -14.39 1.77 2.91
N ASN A 462 -14.49 1.28 4.15
CA ASN A 462 -13.58 1.68 5.23
C ASN A 462 -12.11 1.31 4.96
N GLU A 463 -11.85 0.12 4.41
CA GLU A 463 -10.47 -0.33 4.10
C GLU A 463 -9.84 0.55 3.01
N THR A 464 -10.61 0.91 1.99
CA THR A 464 -10.16 1.77 0.89
C THR A 464 -9.92 3.20 1.36
N ARG A 465 -10.75 3.69 2.29
CA ARG A 465 -10.56 5.00 2.93
C ARG A 465 -9.29 5.03 3.78
N GLU A 466 -9.10 4.04 4.65
CA GLU A 466 -7.89 3.92 5.49
C GLU A 466 -6.63 3.84 4.62
N TYR A 467 -6.67 3.09 3.52
CA TYR A 467 -5.59 3.04 2.54
C TYR A 467 -5.30 4.43 1.93
N CYS A 468 -6.34 5.15 1.50
CA CYS A 468 -6.21 6.50 0.94
C CYS A 468 -5.54 7.47 1.93
N GLU A 469 -6.02 7.50 3.17
CA GLU A 469 -5.50 8.39 4.22
C GLU A 469 -4.05 8.05 4.57
N LEU A 470 -3.74 6.76 4.74
CA LEU A 470 -2.40 6.29 5.07
C LEU A 470 -1.38 6.66 3.98
N GLU A 471 -1.75 6.45 2.71
CA GLU A 471 -0.89 6.74 1.57
C GLU A 471 -0.59 8.24 1.45
N ILE A 472 -1.59 9.11 1.66
CA ILE A 472 -1.38 10.58 1.67
C ILE A 472 -0.43 10.98 2.80
N VAL A 473 -0.65 10.47 4.01
CA VAL A 473 0.23 10.74 5.17
C VAL A 473 1.66 10.28 4.90
N GLN A 474 1.84 9.10 4.28
CA GLN A 474 3.17 8.62 3.90
C GLN A 474 3.84 9.54 2.86
N GLN A 475 3.10 9.99 1.84
CA GLN A 475 3.64 10.91 0.83
C GLN A 475 3.99 12.29 1.39
N ASP A 476 3.29 12.76 2.42
CA ASP A 476 3.63 13.99 3.13
C ASP A 476 4.84 13.83 4.04
N ALA A 477 4.95 12.69 4.74
CA ALA A 477 6.12 12.36 5.54
C ALA A 477 7.39 12.28 4.67
N ILE A 478 7.31 11.63 3.50
CA ILE A 478 8.43 11.57 2.53
C ILE A 478 8.82 12.97 2.06
N ARG A 479 7.84 13.81 1.70
CA ARG A 479 8.11 15.19 1.24
C ARG A 479 8.75 16.05 2.34
N ALA A 480 8.29 15.91 3.58
CA ALA A 480 8.87 16.60 4.73
C ALA A 480 10.33 16.16 4.95
N ALA A 481 10.60 14.86 4.87
CA ALA A 481 11.96 14.32 4.95
C ALA A 481 12.86 14.84 3.82
N ASP A 482 12.37 14.91 2.59
CA ASP A 482 13.12 15.46 1.45
C ASP A 482 13.41 16.95 1.60
N THR A 483 12.46 17.71 2.15
CA THR A 483 12.63 19.15 2.43
C THR A 483 13.65 19.36 3.55
N ALA A 484 13.57 18.60 4.64
CA ALA A 484 14.55 18.63 5.73
C ALA A 484 15.95 18.27 5.22
N LYS A 485 16.06 17.26 4.35
CA LYS A 485 17.31 16.88 3.68
C LYS A 485 17.85 18.02 2.81
N ALA A 486 17.01 18.68 2.01
CA ALA A 486 17.41 19.81 1.20
C ALA A 486 17.92 20.97 2.06
N GLN A 487 17.25 21.27 3.17
CA GLN A 487 17.70 22.28 4.13
C GLN A 487 19.04 21.91 4.79
N CYS A 488 19.23 20.64 5.17
CA CYS A 488 20.52 20.15 5.69
C CYS A 488 21.66 20.38 4.68
N LEU A 489 21.40 20.21 3.37
CA LEU A 489 22.40 20.42 2.33
C LEU A 489 22.75 21.91 2.09
N LEU A 490 21.93 22.85 2.56
CA LEU A 490 22.20 24.28 2.48
C LEU A 490 23.14 24.78 3.60
N LEU A 491 23.47 23.95 4.59
CA LEU A 491 24.39 24.32 5.66
C LEU A 491 25.80 24.59 5.11
N SER A 492 26.48 25.60 5.66
CA SER A 492 27.72 26.16 5.12
C SER A 492 28.96 25.28 5.31
N THR A 493 28.91 24.30 6.20
CA THR A 493 30.04 23.40 6.48
C THR A 493 29.66 21.93 6.31
N GLN A 494 30.58 21.12 5.78
CA GLN A 494 30.36 19.67 5.62
C GLN A 494 30.09 18.96 6.95
N SER A 495 30.66 19.45 8.06
CA SER A 495 30.41 18.92 9.41
C SER A 495 28.95 19.14 9.84
N ALA A 496 28.43 20.36 9.63
CA ALA A 496 27.03 20.68 9.93
C ALA A 496 26.06 19.91 9.01
N GLN A 497 26.37 19.79 7.72
CA GLN A 497 25.61 18.96 6.77
C GLN A 497 25.54 17.50 7.24
N ALA A 498 26.68 16.90 7.61
CA ALA A 498 26.75 15.50 8.04
C ALA A 498 25.99 15.25 9.35
N LYS A 499 26.10 16.16 10.33
CA LYS A 499 25.33 16.07 11.58
C LYS A 499 23.83 16.19 11.33
N CYS A 500 23.40 17.18 10.53
CA CYS A 500 22.00 17.39 10.18
C CYS A 500 21.41 16.16 9.46
N LEU A 501 22.12 15.62 8.46
CA LEU A 501 21.71 14.39 7.74
C LEU A 501 21.64 13.15 8.64
N ASN A 502 22.50 13.04 9.65
CA ASN A 502 22.44 11.95 10.63
C ASN A 502 21.22 12.07 11.56
N ILE A 503 20.87 13.29 12.00
CA ILE A 503 19.70 13.55 12.86
C ILE A 503 18.41 13.16 12.13
N ILE A 504 18.27 13.47 10.84
CA ILE A 504 17.10 13.09 10.03
C ILE A 504 17.12 11.62 9.57
N GLY A 505 18.05 10.79 10.06
CA GLY A 505 18.09 9.35 9.78
C GLY A 505 18.67 8.96 8.41
N PHE A 506 19.35 9.87 7.71
CA PHE A 506 19.98 9.61 6.40
C PHE A 506 21.48 9.24 6.50
N GLY A 507 21.96 8.88 7.70
CA GLY A 507 23.27 8.29 7.90
C GLY A 507 23.39 6.93 7.19
N THR A 508 24.58 6.65 6.64
CA THR A 508 24.93 5.51 5.78
C THR A 508 24.14 4.21 6.07
N GLY A 509 23.06 3.95 5.33
CA GLY A 509 22.56 2.60 5.09
C GLY A 509 21.22 2.16 5.72
N THR A 510 20.26 3.03 5.99
CA THR A 510 18.88 2.59 6.33
C THR A 510 17.80 3.25 5.46
N PRO A 511 16.77 2.51 5.01
CA PRO A 511 15.64 3.09 4.27
C PRO A 511 14.68 3.84 5.20
N ALA A 512 14.13 4.94 4.68
CA ALA A 512 13.28 5.93 5.37
C ALA A 512 12.03 5.37 6.09
N THR A 513 11.62 4.14 5.78
CA THR A 513 10.41 3.52 6.34
C THR A 513 10.53 3.16 7.84
N GLN A 514 11.75 3.02 8.38
CA GLN A 514 11.93 2.69 9.81
C GLN A 514 11.87 3.90 10.75
N ALA A 515 12.02 5.13 10.25
CA ALA A 515 11.98 6.33 11.08
C ALA A 515 10.56 6.64 11.64
N ALA A 516 9.51 6.17 10.97
CA ALA A 516 8.12 6.44 11.37
C ALA A 516 7.61 5.60 12.57
N GLN A 517 8.39 4.63 13.07
CA GLN A 517 7.96 3.73 14.16
C GLN A 517 8.81 3.79 15.43
N THR A 518 9.84 4.63 15.48
CA THR A 518 10.63 4.83 16.71
C THR A 518 10.09 6.03 17.47
N ILE A 519 9.65 5.79 18.71
CA ILE A 519 9.34 6.84 19.68
C ILE A 519 10.61 7.69 19.84
N ALA A 520 10.57 8.93 19.31
CA ALA A 520 11.63 9.90 19.51
C ALA A 520 11.81 10.17 21.02
N PRO A 521 13.05 10.24 21.55
CA PRO A 521 13.26 10.64 22.93
C PRO A 521 12.68 12.03 23.16
N SER A 522 12.13 12.26 24.35
CA SER A 522 11.50 13.54 24.69
C SER A 522 12.50 14.69 24.58
N MET A 523 12.05 15.88 24.17
CA MET A 523 12.95 17.01 23.90
C MET A 523 13.71 17.48 25.14
N GLU A 524 13.16 17.25 26.32
CA GLU A 524 13.82 17.49 27.61
C GLU A 524 15.08 16.62 27.80
N GLU A 525 15.12 15.43 27.18
CA GLU A 525 16.26 14.51 27.23
C GLU A 525 17.34 14.86 26.19
N ILE A 526 16.94 15.39 25.02
CA ILE A 526 17.87 15.87 23.99
C ILE A 526 18.49 17.22 24.41
N GLU A 527 17.71 18.14 24.96
CA GLU A 527 18.18 19.46 25.42
C GLU A 527 19.21 19.32 26.54
N LYS A 528 18.95 18.43 27.50
CA LYS A 528 19.84 18.22 28.64
C LYS A 528 21.18 17.63 28.23
N ASN A 529 21.18 16.69 27.28
CA ASN A 529 22.40 16.07 26.77
C ASN A 529 23.17 17.02 25.83
N SER A 530 22.48 17.74 24.96
CA SER A 530 23.11 18.61 23.95
C SER A 530 23.69 19.90 24.54
N ALA A 531 23.06 20.47 25.56
CA ALA A 531 23.60 21.62 26.28
C ALA A 531 24.85 21.24 27.10
N GLN A 532 24.91 20.03 27.64
CA GLN A 532 26.08 19.50 28.32
C GLN A 532 27.26 19.27 27.37
N ASP A 533 27.00 18.84 26.14
CA ASP A 533 28.05 18.61 25.15
C ASP A 533 28.70 19.91 24.65
N CYS A 534 27.96 21.01 24.57
CA CYS A 534 28.55 22.31 24.23
C CYS A 534 29.41 22.91 25.37
N LEU A 535 29.28 22.43 26.61
CA LEU A 535 30.14 22.86 27.72
C LEU A 535 31.55 22.24 27.67
N ILE A 536 31.77 21.25 26.79
CA ILE A 536 33.07 20.59 26.60
C ILE A 536 34.06 21.49 25.86
N PHE A 537 33.59 22.53 25.16
CA PHE A 537 34.47 23.50 24.49
C PHE A 537 35.11 24.45 25.52
N GLU A 538 36.44 24.38 25.62
CA GLU A 538 37.23 25.27 26.48
C GLU A 538 37.27 26.71 25.93
N ASP A 539 37.15 26.87 24.61
CA ASP A 539 37.09 28.18 23.94
C ASP A 539 35.67 28.79 24.05
N PRO A 540 35.52 30.00 24.62
CA PRO A 540 34.23 30.66 24.73
C PRO A 540 33.58 30.99 23.38
N GLU A 541 34.34 31.22 22.30
CA GLU A 541 33.76 31.51 20.98
C GLU A 541 33.12 30.26 20.36
N ASP A 542 33.78 29.09 20.48
CA ASP A 542 33.26 27.82 20.00
C ASP A 542 32.03 27.36 20.78
N ARG A 543 32.02 27.61 22.11
CA ARG A 543 30.85 27.34 22.94
C ARG A 543 29.65 28.22 22.56
N ILE A 544 29.89 29.51 22.26
CA ILE A 544 28.84 30.42 21.81
C ILE A 544 28.33 30.01 20.42
N ALA A 545 29.22 29.59 19.51
CA ALA A 545 28.83 29.06 18.20
C ALA A 545 27.97 27.79 18.33
N CYS A 546 28.35 26.85 19.19
CA CYS A 546 27.60 25.62 19.49
C CYS A 546 26.19 25.93 20.05
N MET A 547 26.10 26.89 20.98
CA MET A 547 24.83 27.34 21.57
C MET A 547 23.94 28.07 20.54
N ASN A 548 24.53 28.86 19.64
CA ASN A 548 23.78 29.53 18.57
C ASN A 548 23.27 28.54 17.52
N GLU A 549 24.02 27.49 17.18
CA GLU A 549 23.55 26.42 16.30
C GLU A 549 22.38 25.64 16.91
N LEU A 550 22.42 25.37 18.23
CA LEU A 550 21.29 24.79 18.97
C LEU A 550 20.04 25.68 18.93
N SER A 551 20.21 27.00 19.07
CA SER A 551 19.09 27.96 18.97
C SER A 551 18.50 28.04 17.57
N ILE A 552 19.32 27.88 16.52
CA ILE A 552 18.84 27.83 15.12
C ILE A 552 18.04 26.55 14.88
N LEU A 553 18.48 25.41 15.43
CA LEU A 553 17.74 24.14 15.36
C LEU A 553 16.38 24.24 16.07
N GLN A 554 16.31 24.92 17.23
CA GLN A 554 15.05 25.20 17.92
C GLN A 554 14.09 26.12 17.14
N THR A 555 14.60 26.91 16.19
CA THR A 555 13.78 27.84 15.37
C THR A 555 13.33 27.20 14.05
N ALA A 556 13.95 26.09 13.64
CA ALA A 556 13.63 25.36 12.41
C ALA A 556 12.52 24.31 12.60
N GLU A 557 12.27 23.90 13.84
CA GLU A 557 11.07 23.18 14.29
C GLU A 557 9.90 24.16 14.47
#